data_AF-A0A2S9FJU1-F1
#
_entry.id   AF-A0A2S9FJU1-F1
#
_cell.length_a   1.000
_cell.length_b   1.000
_cell.length_c   1.000
_cell.angle_alpha   90.00
_cell.angle_beta   90.00
_cell.angle_gamma   90.00
#
_symmetry.space_group_name_H-M   'P 1'
#
loop_
_entity.id
_entity.type
_entity.pdbx_description
1 polymer ?
#
loop_
_entity_poly.entity_id
_entity_poly.type
_entity_poly.pdbx_seq_one_letter_code
_entity_poly.pdbx_strand_id
1 'polypeptide(L)'
;VARTESLSRELPELDLDPQVIAGTLVLNLPDGQYVAWFRREVLRSVDWGGDPHNKAIAVSEGDEVRLSPRKSFERWREVVRERSEPWTASETESAEGLRRHLVETLYRRTRGALRVADLLQRSLLPESIPTLDGWQLTAHYTPAAGDRVGGDWYDAFQLRDGRLIVLLGDVAGHGVAVAGTMS
;
A
#
# COMPACT_ATOMS: atom_id res chain seq x y z
N VAL A 1 9.20 -5.30 1.42
CA VAL A 1 8.29 -6.42 1.74
C VAL A 1 8.44 -6.64 3.23
N ALA A 2 7.34 -6.73 3.97
CA ALA A 2 7.38 -7.01 5.40
C ALA A 2 6.99 -8.48 5.60
N ARG A 3 7.56 -9.14 6.62
CA ARG A 3 7.22 -10.53 6.95
C ARG A 3 7.40 -10.78 8.43
N THR A 4 6.55 -11.64 8.98
CA THR A 4 6.69 -12.18 10.33
C THR A 4 6.23 -13.63 10.35
N GLU A 5 6.81 -14.39 11.28
CA GLU A 5 6.40 -15.75 11.60
C GLU A 5 5.37 -15.78 12.73
N SER A 6 5.23 -14.69 13.49
CA SER A 6 4.36 -14.60 14.66
C SER A 6 3.68 -13.23 14.68
N LEU A 7 2.50 -13.18 14.10
CA LEU A 7 1.70 -11.98 13.97
C LEU A 7 1.08 -11.59 15.32
N SER A 8 0.72 -12.56 16.17
CA SER A 8 0.25 -12.31 17.55
C SER A 8 1.29 -11.57 18.39
N ARG A 9 2.58 -11.79 18.13
CA ARG A 9 3.67 -11.09 18.83
C ARG A 9 3.89 -9.67 18.30
N GLU A 10 3.77 -9.46 16.99
CA GLU A 10 4.00 -8.16 16.36
C GLU A 10 2.79 -7.21 16.54
N LEU A 11 1.57 -7.76 16.54
CA LEU A 11 0.30 -7.04 16.64
C LEU A 11 -0.61 -7.74 17.66
N PRO A 12 -0.27 -7.69 18.97
CA PRO A 12 -1.02 -8.37 20.02
C PRO A 12 -2.46 -7.88 20.17
N GLU A 13 -2.77 -6.67 19.71
CA GLU A 13 -4.10 -6.06 19.79
C GLU A 13 -5.15 -6.66 18.85
N LEU A 14 -4.73 -7.46 17.85
CA LEU A 14 -5.63 -7.98 16.81
C LEU A 14 -6.37 -9.27 17.20
N ASP A 15 -6.05 -9.88 18.35
CA ASP A 15 -6.66 -11.14 18.86
C ASP A 15 -6.90 -12.19 17.77
N LEU A 16 -5.83 -12.55 17.04
CA LEU A 16 -5.88 -13.45 15.91
C LEU A 16 -5.72 -14.90 16.36
N ASP A 17 -6.54 -15.81 15.83
CA ASP A 17 -6.37 -17.25 16.02
C ASP A 17 -5.13 -17.75 15.24
N PRO A 18 -4.06 -18.22 15.93
CA PRO A 18 -2.85 -18.70 15.29
C PRO A 18 -3.08 -19.93 14.41
N GLN A 19 -4.15 -20.71 14.64
CA GLN A 19 -4.49 -21.84 13.79
C GLN A 19 -4.96 -21.41 12.39
N VAL A 20 -5.42 -20.16 12.27
CA VAL A 20 -5.79 -19.55 11.00
C VAL A 20 -4.64 -18.69 10.46
N ILE A 21 -4.10 -17.80 11.30
CA ILE A 21 -3.05 -16.84 10.93
C ILE A 21 -2.01 -16.74 12.06
N ALA A 22 -0.87 -17.38 11.86
CA ALA A 22 0.30 -17.20 12.71
C ALA A 22 1.37 -16.32 12.05
N GLY A 23 1.61 -16.48 10.76
CA GLY A 23 2.62 -15.73 10.01
C GLY A 23 2.02 -14.97 8.84
N THR A 24 2.69 -13.89 8.42
CA THR A 24 2.30 -13.13 7.23
C THR A 24 3.51 -12.64 6.43
N LEU A 25 3.32 -12.50 5.13
CA LEU A 25 4.21 -11.79 4.22
C LEU A 25 3.38 -10.76 3.46
N VAL A 26 3.79 -9.49 3.52
CA VAL A 26 3.03 -8.35 3.00
C VAL A 26 3.85 -7.56 1.98
N LEU A 27 3.24 -7.34 0.81
CA LEU A 27 3.68 -6.39 -0.20
C LEU A 27 2.92 -5.08 -0.02
N ASN A 28 3.67 -4.00 0.20
CA ASN A 28 3.12 -2.66 0.14
C ASN A 28 3.19 -2.16 -1.31
N LEU A 29 2.05 -1.74 -1.84
CA LEU A 29 1.86 -1.15 -3.15
C LEU A 29 1.50 0.35 -2.99
N PRO A 30 1.56 1.15 -4.08
CA PRO A 30 1.09 2.54 -4.06
C PRO A 30 -0.37 2.66 -3.64
N ASP A 31 -0.77 3.88 -3.29
CA ASP A 31 -2.17 4.25 -3.01
C ASP A 31 -2.81 3.44 -1.87
N GLY A 32 -2.00 3.02 -0.90
CA GLY A 32 -2.47 2.25 0.27
C GLY A 32 -2.95 0.84 -0.07
N GLN A 33 -2.52 0.28 -1.20
CA GLN A 33 -2.86 -1.09 -1.58
C GLN A 33 -1.84 -2.09 -1.01
N TYR A 34 -2.32 -3.29 -0.69
CA TYR A 34 -1.50 -4.35 -0.13
C TYR A 34 -1.84 -5.71 -0.73
N VAL A 35 -0.85 -6.59 -0.82
CA VAL A 35 -1.04 -8.02 -1.04
C VAL A 35 -0.43 -8.74 0.14
N ALA A 36 -1.19 -9.62 0.77
CA ALA A 36 -0.73 -10.37 1.93
C ALA A 36 -0.94 -11.88 1.71
N TRP A 37 0.05 -12.66 2.14
CA TRP A 37 -0.10 -14.10 2.34
C TRP A 37 -0.09 -14.41 3.82
N PHE A 38 -0.82 -15.45 4.19
CA PHE A 38 -0.95 -15.90 5.56
C PHE A 38 -0.54 -17.36 5.67
N ARG A 39 0.05 -17.71 6.81
CA ARG A 39 0.36 -19.09 7.19
C ARG A 39 -0.21 -19.36 8.56
N ARG A 40 -0.81 -20.55 8.72
CA ARG A 40 -1.20 -21.08 10.03
C ARG A 40 0.00 -21.43 10.89
N GLU A 41 -0.26 -21.62 12.17
CA GLU A 41 0.69 -22.14 13.14
C GLU A 41 1.21 -23.52 12.75
N VAL A 42 2.50 -23.73 13.01
CA VAL A 42 3.14 -25.05 12.99
C VAL A 42 3.90 -25.23 14.29
N LEU A 43 3.43 -26.17 15.12
CA LEU A 43 4.08 -26.53 16.38
C LEU A 43 5.50 -27.07 16.10
N ARG A 44 6.51 -26.39 16.63
CA ARG A 44 7.91 -26.80 16.47
C ARG A 44 8.54 -27.15 17.80
N SER A 45 9.18 -28.31 17.86
CA SER A 45 10.02 -28.66 19.01
C SER A 45 11.44 -28.12 18.82
N VAL A 46 11.94 -27.34 19.77
CA VAL A 46 13.34 -26.89 19.84
C VAL A 46 14.01 -27.63 20.99
N ASP A 47 15.04 -28.40 20.67
CA ASP A 47 15.85 -29.09 21.66
C ASP A 47 17.00 -28.17 22.10
N TRP A 48 17.07 -27.91 23.40
CA TRP A 48 18.08 -27.10 24.08
C TRP A 48 19.01 -28.00 24.91
N GLY A 49 20.29 -27.63 25.00
CA GLY A 49 21.26 -28.29 25.89
C GLY A 49 21.15 -27.77 27.34
N GLY A 50 20.00 -28.00 27.97
CA GLY A 50 19.58 -27.47 29.26
C GLY A 50 18.41 -26.49 29.16
N ASP A 51 17.70 -26.25 30.26
CA ASP A 51 16.55 -25.34 30.34
C ASP A 51 16.96 -23.87 30.00
N PRO A 52 16.43 -23.27 28.93
CA PRO A 52 16.79 -21.92 28.50
C PRO A 52 16.24 -20.81 29.41
N HIS A 53 15.29 -21.11 30.30
CA HIS A 53 14.74 -20.16 31.27
C HIS A 53 15.60 -20.08 32.54
N ASN A 54 16.53 -21.03 32.74
CA ASN A 54 17.42 -21.09 33.90
C ASN A 54 18.85 -20.68 33.53
N LYS A 55 19.03 -19.42 33.07
CA LYS A 55 20.27 -18.97 32.41
C LYS A 55 21.42 -18.44 33.28
N ALA A 56 21.25 -18.29 34.60
CA ALA A 56 22.36 -17.95 35.48
C ALA A 56 22.01 -18.29 36.92
N ILE A 57 22.63 -19.34 37.47
CA ILE A 57 22.75 -19.42 38.92
C ILE A 57 23.96 -18.53 39.24
N ALA A 58 23.70 -17.24 39.42
CA ALA A 58 24.63 -16.36 40.11
C ALA A 58 24.74 -16.91 41.54
N VAL A 59 25.81 -17.64 41.83
CA VAL A 59 26.09 -18.06 43.20
C VAL A 59 26.81 -16.88 43.85
N SER A 60 26.17 -16.27 44.84
CA SER A 60 26.84 -15.29 45.71
C SER A 60 27.77 -16.07 46.66
N GLU A 61 29.07 -15.90 46.47
CA GLU A 61 30.09 -16.27 47.47
C GLU A 61 30.55 -14.97 48.13
N GLY A 62 29.85 -14.55 49.19
CA GLY A 62 30.09 -13.25 49.84
C GLY A 62 29.57 -12.06 49.05
N ASP A 63 30.27 -10.92 49.08
CA ASP A 63 29.87 -9.66 48.42
C ASP A 63 30.12 -9.61 46.89
N GLU A 64 30.70 -10.67 46.30
CA GLU A 64 30.92 -10.74 44.85
C GLU A 64 29.94 -11.71 44.15
N VAL A 65 29.30 -11.21 43.09
CA VAL A 65 28.49 -12.01 42.18
C VAL A 65 29.40 -12.58 41.09
N ARG A 66 29.68 -13.89 41.14
CA ARG A 66 30.34 -14.60 40.02
C ARG A 66 29.31 -15.29 39.14
N LEU A 67 29.38 -14.99 37.84
CA LEU A 67 28.69 -15.76 36.82
C LEU A 67 29.32 -17.15 36.75
N SER A 68 28.51 -18.19 37.01
CA SER A 68 28.92 -19.58 36.85
C SER A 68 28.18 -20.20 35.65
N PRO A 69 28.81 -21.10 34.88
CA PRO A 69 28.10 -21.86 33.84
C PRO A 69 26.97 -22.70 34.47
N ARG A 70 25.89 -22.92 33.71
CA ARG A 70 24.76 -23.74 34.18
C ARG A 70 25.20 -25.18 34.52
N LYS A 71 24.57 -25.75 35.55
CA LYS A 71 24.94 -27.07 36.11
C LYS A 71 24.39 -28.29 35.34
N SER A 72 23.37 -28.12 34.48
CA SER A 72 22.75 -29.21 33.71
C SER A 72 22.81 -28.96 32.20
N PHE A 73 23.19 -30.00 31.47
CA PHE A 73 23.17 -30.09 30.00
C PHE A 73 22.18 -31.16 29.50
N GLU A 74 21.28 -31.63 30.38
CA GLU A 74 20.24 -32.55 29.97
C GLU A 74 19.37 -31.92 28.88
N ARG A 75 19.04 -32.72 27.86
CA ARG A 75 18.30 -32.27 26.69
C ARG A 75 16.90 -31.82 27.12
N TRP A 76 16.64 -30.52 27.00
CA TRP A 76 15.35 -29.90 27.30
C TRP A 76 14.64 -29.58 26.00
N ARG A 77 13.37 -29.94 25.85
CA ARG A 77 12.61 -29.73 24.62
C ARG A 77 11.51 -28.71 24.86
N GLU A 78 11.53 -27.63 24.11
CA GLU A 78 10.48 -26.61 24.08
C GLU A 78 9.55 -26.85 22.91
N VAL A 79 8.24 -26.71 23.11
CA VAL A 79 7.31 -26.58 21.98
C VAL A 79 7.05 -25.09 21.74
N VAL A 80 7.59 -24.58 20.64
CA VAL A 80 7.33 -23.22 20.16
C VAL A 80 5.95 -23.20 19.51
N ARG A 81 5.09 -22.33 20.05
CA ARG A 81 3.71 -22.07 19.62
C ARG A 81 3.60 -20.70 18.97
N GLU A 82 2.43 -20.44 18.37
CA GLU A 82 2.03 -19.16 17.78
C GLU A 82 2.99 -18.65 16.70
N ARG A 83 3.61 -19.60 16.00
CA ARG A 83 4.55 -19.34 14.92
C ARG A 83 4.21 -20.18 13.70
N SER A 84 4.31 -19.57 12.53
CA SER A 84 4.28 -20.29 11.26
C SER A 84 5.63 -20.92 10.93
N GLU A 85 5.67 -21.66 9.83
CA GLU A 85 6.94 -21.94 9.17
C GLU A 85 7.65 -20.65 8.72
N PRO A 86 8.99 -20.57 8.84
CA PRO A 86 9.79 -19.50 8.32
C PRO A 86 9.57 -19.28 6.83
N TRP A 87 9.47 -18.02 6.44
CA TRP A 87 9.49 -17.64 5.04
C TRP A 87 10.87 -17.89 4.45
N THR A 88 10.94 -18.68 3.38
CA THR A 88 12.20 -18.98 2.72
C THR A 88 12.73 -17.76 1.94
N ALA A 89 14.01 -17.78 1.59
CA ALA A 89 14.61 -16.74 0.76
C ALA A 89 13.94 -16.67 -0.62
N SER A 90 13.71 -17.83 -1.26
CA SER A 90 13.08 -17.91 -2.58
C SER A 90 11.64 -17.36 -2.59
N GLU A 91 10.85 -17.61 -1.54
CA GLU A 91 9.51 -17.05 -1.41
C GLU A 91 9.54 -15.52 -1.26
N THR A 92 10.49 -15.03 -0.46
CA THR A 92 10.66 -13.59 -0.26
C THR A 92 11.10 -12.89 -1.54
N GLU A 93 12.06 -13.48 -2.27
CA GLU A 93 12.53 -12.98 -3.58
C GLU A 93 11.41 -13.00 -4.63
N SER A 94 10.61 -14.06 -4.66
CA SER A 94 9.47 -14.18 -5.57
C SER A 94 8.42 -13.10 -5.28
N ALA A 95 8.13 -12.85 -4.00
CA ALA A 95 7.20 -11.81 -3.59
C ALA A 95 7.73 -10.40 -3.93
N GLU A 96 9.04 -10.16 -3.80
CA GLU A 96 9.67 -8.92 -4.28
C GLU A 96 9.61 -8.77 -5.80
N GLY A 97 9.84 -9.85 -6.55
CA GLY A 97 9.66 -9.89 -7.99
C GLY A 97 8.24 -9.51 -8.42
N LEU A 98 7.25 -10.14 -7.78
CA LEU A 98 5.84 -9.81 -8.01
C LEU A 98 5.53 -8.36 -7.68
N ARG A 99 6.03 -7.83 -6.55
CA ARG A 99 5.86 -6.42 -6.18
C ARG A 99 6.36 -5.48 -7.28
N ARG A 100 7.54 -5.74 -7.84
CA ARG A 100 8.08 -4.91 -8.94
C ARG A 100 7.14 -4.89 -10.13
N HIS A 101 6.63 -6.05 -10.56
CA HIS A 101 5.67 -6.14 -11.67
C HIS A 101 4.32 -5.46 -11.37
N LEU A 102 3.80 -5.63 -10.15
CA LEU A 102 2.54 -5.00 -9.73
C LEU A 102 2.66 -3.47 -9.71
N VAL A 103 3.74 -2.94 -9.11
CA VAL A 103 3.99 -1.49 -9.08
C VAL A 103 4.08 -0.92 -10.50
N GLU A 104 4.82 -1.59 -11.37
CA GLU A 104 4.98 -1.15 -12.77
C GLU A 104 3.64 -1.15 -13.52
N THR A 105 2.82 -2.18 -13.31
CA THR A 105 1.52 -2.34 -13.96
C THR A 105 0.51 -1.32 -13.45
N LEU A 106 0.44 -1.11 -12.12
CA LEU A 106 -0.38 -0.07 -11.51
C LEU A 106 0.02 1.31 -12.04
N TYR A 107 1.32 1.61 -12.08
CA TYR A 107 1.82 2.87 -12.60
C TYR A 107 1.43 3.09 -14.07
N ARG A 108 1.57 2.07 -14.93
CA ARG A 108 1.13 2.14 -16.33
C ARG A 108 -0.36 2.42 -16.45
N ARG A 109 -1.19 1.72 -15.68
CA ARG A 109 -2.65 1.90 -15.68
C ARG A 109 -3.03 3.31 -15.29
N THR A 110 -2.51 3.80 -14.16
CA THR A 110 -2.78 5.14 -13.65
C THR A 110 -2.31 6.22 -14.64
N ARG A 111 -1.11 6.06 -15.23
CA ARG A 111 -0.61 7.00 -16.25
C ARG A 111 -1.47 6.99 -17.52
N GLY A 112 -1.94 5.83 -17.95
CA GLY A 112 -2.82 5.68 -19.11
C GLY A 112 -4.16 6.39 -18.87
N ALA A 113 -4.79 6.15 -17.73
CA ALA A 113 -6.04 6.80 -17.34
C ALA A 113 -5.90 8.33 -17.29
N LEU A 114 -4.81 8.84 -16.69
CA LEU A 114 -4.54 10.28 -16.66
C LEU A 114 -4.29 10.88 -18.05
N ARG A 115 -3.66 10.13 -18.97
CA ARG A 115 -3.49 10.59 -20.36
C ARG A 115 -4.83 10.69 -21.09
N VAL A 116 -5.71 9.70 -20.92
CA VAL A 116 -7.06 9.74 -21.52
C VAL A 116 -7.85 10.92 -20.97
N ALA A 117 -7.79 11.14 -19.65
CA ALA A 117 -8.44 12.28 -19.01
C ALA A 117 -7.91 13.63 -19.53
N ASP A 118 -6.59 13.81 -19.67
CA ASP A 118 -5.98 15.01 -20.26
C ASP A 118 -6.43 15.23 -21.71
N LEU A 119 -6.50 14.17 -22.52
CA LEU A 119 -6.97 14.27 -23.91
C LEU A 119 -8.44 14.66 -24.01
N LEU A 120 -9.31 14.04 -23.18
CA LEU A 120 -10.73 14.39 -23.14
C LEU A 120 -10.93 15.84 -22.71
N GLN A 121 -10.25 16.27 -21.65
CA GLN A 121 -10.32 17.66 -21.18
C GLN A 121 -9.90 18.65 -22.28
N ARG A 122 -8.78 18.40 -22.97
CA ARG A 122 -8.34 19.25 -24.10
C ARG A 122 -9.33 19.28 -25.26
N SER A 123 -10.05 18.18 -25.51
CA SER A 123 -11.06 18.15 -26.57
C SER A 123 -12.34 18.94 -26.23
N LEU A 124 -12.57 19.21 -24.94
CA LEU A 124 -13.72 19.98 -24.46
C LEU A 124 -13.42 21.48 -24.29
N LEU A 125 -12.14 21.87 -24.34
CA LEU A 125 -11.71 23.27 -24.29
C LEU A 125 -11.49 23.81 -25.72
N PRO A 126 -11.90 25.06 -26.02
CA PRO A 126 -11.58 25.70 -27.29
C PRO A 126 -10.07 25.78 -27.51
N GLU A 127 -9.58 25.41 -28.70
CA GLU A 127 -8.14 25.45 -29.05
C GLU A 127 -7.54 26.86 -28.96
N SER A 128 -8.39 27.88 -29.09
CA SER A 128 -8.03 29.28 -28.89
C SER A 128 -9.23 30.05 -28.34
N ILE A 129 -8.97 31.18 -27.68
CA ILE A 129 -10.03 32.09 -27.26
C ILE A 129 -10.69 32.66 -28.52
N PRO A 130 -12.01 32.47 -28.72
CA PRO A 130 -12.67 32.94 -29.94
C PRO A 130 -12.64 34.47 -30.02
N THR A 131 -12.30 34.99 -31.20
CA THR A 131 -12.44 36.42 -31.52
C THR A 131 -13.86 36.70 -31.97
N LEU A 132 -14.57 37.54 -31.21
CA LEU A 132 -15.98 37.87 -31.46
C LEU A 132 -16.12 39.38 -31.68
N ASP A 133 -16.91 39.79 -32.67
CA ASP A 133 -17.04 41.20 -33.05
C ASP A 133 -17.61 42.02 -31.88
N GLY A 134 -16.87 43.06 -31.49
CA GLY A 134 -17.24 43.95 -30.38
C GLY A 134 -16.96 43.40 -28.98
N TRP A 135 -16.32 42.23 -28.84
CA TRP A 135 -15.99 41.62 -27.56
C TRP A 135 -14.50 41.29 -27.45
N GLN A 136 -13.94 41.48 -26.25
CA GLN A 136 -12.61 41.02 -25.90
C GLN A 136 -12.74 39.94 -24.82
N LEU A 137 -12.43 38.70 -25.18
CA LEU A 137 -12.45 37.57 -24.25
C LEU A 137 -11.03 37.24 -23.79
N THR A 138 -10.90 36.80 -22.54
CA THR A 138 -9.68 36.24 -21.97
C THR A 138 -10.06 35.08 -21.06
N ALA A 139 -9.38 33.95 -21.20
CA ALA A 139 -9.62 32.76 -20.38
C ALA A 139 -8.30 32.30 -19.76
N HIS A 140 -8.33 32.00 -18.46
CA HIS A 140 -7.23 31.40 -17.74
C HIS A 140 -7.73 30.12 -17.07
N TYR A 141 -7.17 28.98 -17.48
CA TYR A 141 -7.49 27.68 -16.93
C TYR A 141 -6.33 27.20 -16.06
N THR A 142 -6.56 26.94 -14.78
CA THR A 142 -5.55 26.40 -13.86
C THR A 142 -6.16 25.24 -13.08
N PRO A 143 -5.66 24.00 -13.26
CA PRO A 143 -6.11 22.86 -12.46
C PRO A 143 -5.89 23.10 -10.96
N ALA A 144 -6.76 22.55 -10.12
CA ALA A 144 -6.57 22.55 -8.67
C ALA A 144 -5.26 21.82 -8.30
N ALA A 145 -4.51 22.35 -7.34
CA ALA A 145 -3.20 21.84 -6.97
C ALA A 145 -3.27 20.36 -6.57
N GLY A 146 -2.49 19.51 -7.26
CA GLY A 146 -2.42 18.06 -7.04
C GLY A 146 -3.03 17.24 -8.18
N ASP A 147 -3.99 17.80 -8.90
CA ASP A 147 -4.62 17.14 -10.05
C ASP A 147 -4.05 17.67 -11.38
N ARG A 148 -3.71 16.74 -12.28
CA ARG A 148 -3.22 17.09 -13.62
C ARG A 148 -4.34 17.45 -14.60
N VAL A 149 -5.61 17.22 -14.23
CA VAL A 149 -6.79 17.36 -15.07
C VAL A 149 -7.87 18.04 -14.24
N GLY A 150 -8.47 19.11 -14.75
CA GLY A 150 -9.61 19.79 -14.11
C GLY A 150 -10.94 19.32 -14.72
N GLY A 151 -12.02 19.41 -13.94
CA GLY A 151 -13.38 19.06 -14.39
C GLY A 151 -14.03 20.14 -15.24
N ASP A 152 -13.63 21.41 -15.10
CA ASP A 152 -14.33 22.52 -15.75
C ASP A 152 -14.04 22.61 -17.27
N TRP A 153 -15.03 23.07 -18.04
CA TRP A 153 -14.94 23.41 -19.46
C TRP A 153 -15.70 24.72 -19.75
N TYR A 154 -15.38 25.37 -20.88
CA TYR A 154 -16.07 26.58 -21.32
C TYR A 154 -16.22 26.63 -22.84
N ASP A 155 -17.19 27.41 -23.33
CA ASP A 155 -17.31 27.76 -24.75
C ASP A 155 -17.92 29.16 -24.88
N ALA A 156 -17.68 29.86 -25.99
CA ALA A 156 -18.21 31.20 -26.22
C ALA A 156 -18.49 31.48 -27.70
N PHE A 157 -19.69 31.98 -28.00
CA PHE A 157 -20.08 32.33 -29.37
C PHE A 157 -21.10 33.49 -29.40
N GLN A 158 -21.14 34.19 -30.53
CA GLN A 158 -22.02 35.34 -30.73
C GLN A 158 -23.30 34.95 -31.50
N LEU A 159 -24.45 35.45 -31.05
CA LEU A 159 -25.72 35.32 -31.74
C LEU A 159 -25.85 36.35 -32.87
N ARG A 160 -26.78 36.10 -33.80
CA ARG A 160 -27.04 36.99 -34.96
C ARG A 160 -27.44 38.43 -34.57
N ASP A 161 -27.90 38.66 -33.35
CA ASP A 161 -28.27 39.97 -32.82
C ASP A 161 -27.15 40.65 -32.01
N GLY A 162 -25.94 40.09 -32.04
CA GLY A 162 -24.75 40.65 -31.40
C GLY A 162 -24.55 40.25 -29.93
N ARG A 163 -25.52 39.54 -29.32
CA ARG A 163 -25.39 39.04 -27.94
C ARG A 163 -24.35 37.91 -27.84
N LEU A 164 -23.59 37.91 -26.76
CA LEU A 164 -22.62 36.86 -26.42
C LEU A 164 -23.28 35.77 -25.57
N ILE A 165 -23.06 34.50 -25.93
CA ILE A 165 -23.30 33.35 -25.06
C ILE A 165 -21.95 32.85 -24.57
N VAL A 166 -21.85 32.64 -23.26
CA VAL A 166 -20.73 31.94 -22.61
C VAL A 166 -21.30 30.73 -21.89
N LEU A 167 -20.74 29.56 -22.20
CA LEU A 167 -21.02 28.30 -21.52
C LEU A 167 -19.89 28.04 -20.54
N LEU A 168 -20.26 27.68 -19.31
CA LEU A 168 -19.36 27.21 -18.27
C LEU A 168 -20.00 25.96 -17.71
N GLY A 169 -19.23 24.88 -17.61
CA GLY A 169 -19.72 23.63 -17.06
C GLY A 169 -18.62 22.85 -16.38
N ASP A 170 -19.02 21.90 -15.55
CA ASP A 170 -18.14 20.91 -14.96
C ASP A 170 -18.43 19.56 -15.63
N VAL A 171 -17.38 18.85 -16.05
CA VAL A 171 -17.47 17.47 -16.50
C VAL A 171 -17.63 16.63 -15.24
N ALA A 172 -18.89 16.30 -14.92
CA ALA A 172 -19.23 15.42 -13.81
C ALA A 172 -18.43 14.10 -13.92
N GLY A 173 -17.40 13.97 -13.06
CA GLY A 173 -16.47 12.87 -13.11
C GLY A 173 -15.58 12.87 -11.89
N HIS A 174 -16.15 12.56 -10.73
CA HIS A 174 -15.43 12.05 -9.56
C HIS A 174 -14.29 11.13 -10.05
N GLY A 175 -13.05 11.59 -9.85
CA GLY A 175 -11.92 11.24 -10.70
C GLY A 175 -11.77 9.75 -10.96
N VAL A 176 -11.83 9.33 -12.23
CA VAL A 176 -11.31 8.05 -12.76
C VAL A 176 -11.82 6.75 -12.06
N ALA A 177 -12.65 6.82 -11.03
CA ALA A 177 -13.02 5.71 -10.16
C ALA A 177 -14.36 5.05 -10.53
N VAL A 178 -15.06 5.48 -11.58
CA VAL A 178 -16.38 4.91 -11.96
C VAL A 178 -16.31 4.08 -13.26
N ALA A 179 -15.13 3.77 -13.78
CA ALA A 179 -14.97 2.91 -14.95
C ALA A 179 -14.92 1.39 -14.60
N GLY A 180 -15.62 0.94 -13.56
CA GLY A 180 -15.52 -0.42 -13.03
C GLY A 180 -16.82 -1.08 -12.58
N THR A 181 -17.99 -0.54 -12.91
CA THR A 181 -19.26 -1.19 -12.57
C THR A 181 -20.31 -0.97 -13.64
N MET A 182 -20.11 -1.57 -14.82
CA MET A 182 -21.22 -2.06 -15.65
C MET A 182 -20.77 -3.29 -16.44
N SER A 183 -21.47 -4.39 -16.15
CA SER A 183 -21.39 -5.77 -16.70
C SER A 183 -20.20 -6.63 -16.26
#